data_AF-A0A1L4FRQ5-F1
#
_entry.id   AF-A0A1L4FRQ5-F1
#
_cell.length_a   1.000
_cell.length_b   1.000
_cell.length_c   1.000
_cell.angle_alpha   90.00
_cell.angle_beta   90.00
_cell.angle_gamma   90.00
#
_symmetry.space_group_name_H-M   'P 1'
#
loop_
_entity.id
_entity.type
_entity.pdbx_description
1 polymer ?
#
loop_
_entity_poly.entity_id
_entity_poly.type
_entity_poly.pdbx_seq_one_letter_code
_entity_poly.pdbx_strand_id
1 'polypeptide(L)'
;MKRTNKIAILTSASSIALIGAAAIVLPILSSKKGMKITSDKTKNNFINYQISDLDSKKSILEVQDEADINLYFSTYGIMTFFNLVRLAMLSKSETHFLYTSKLLFQKSLNRDEFVTFLREKRELPKDETEAQKVQKNYKKSSVEDLDSLSDAEALEYFKRIIGTNPDKKINLFVNSDHFKDEIGYANLTTEYPNVTVIAIEDSLGTGNWVSNQYVPAVYNLYLDPENGNLLKNAPKYVDRLSQYLITNMYPKIISYFSDYDAVQSLKNKKIKNVKTFFEPEEGEKYSSKEIKDILFNARDRDSKRLSVTWWSKIIGLSWEKERDIVYVDTKINGKPSIIIIGTSYDSDLERIVYIASKYADEYNIYYKGHPGHNYNATWINQNLSPESIGNSLDFVNPITNEKETYVVQKGHIIRALETQIASEELTTYHVLDENPLRFNKWVLFTFLSGAINGINNGYNLPDDVLEIFIDGEKEPINKDNSLYSETIKELITNYVANKTVSLELKEESKNKDVNELNSNDFIATKNQGAKFYFDNIEILKVVSKELNQSEDATKITILLQATSNLPNNPENKTYTFEKSIEIPLNQ
;
A
#
# COMPACT_ATOMS: atom_id res chain seq x y z
N MET A 1 -9.05 58.17 3.09
CA MET A 1 -8.59 57.13 2.13
C MET A 1 -9.06 55.77 2.63
N LYS A 2 -9.68 54.99 1.73
CA LYS A 2 -10.48 53.76 1.93
C LYS A 2 -9.64 52.61 2.55
N ARG A 3 -10.05 51.80 3.56
CA ARG A 3 -11.17 50.82 3.75
C ARG A 3 -11.16 49.66 2.73
N THR A 4 -10.71 48.43 3.08
CA THR A 4 -11.35 47.26 3.76
C THR A 4 -11.98 46.21 2.81
N ASN A 5 -11.97 44.93 3.27
CA ASN A 5 -12.70 43.70 2.85
C ASN A 5 -11.84 42.71 2.01
N LYS A 6 -11.53 41.45 2.39
CA LYS A 6 -12.25 40.27 2.97
C LYS A 6 -13.37 39.69 2.08
N ILE A 7 -13.44 38.34 2.08
CA ILE A 7 -14.45 37.38 1.55
C ILE A 7 -14.03 36.78 0.18
N ALA A 8 -13.73 35.49 -0.04
CA ALA A 8 -14.22 34.18 0.42
C ALA A 8 -15.50 33.66 -0.32
N ILE A 9 -15.43 32.43 -0.81
CA ILE A 9 -16.52 31.48 -1.16
C ILE A 9 -17.24 31.70 -2.51
N LEU A 10 -17.07 30.74 -3.43
CA LEU A 10 -18.11 29.74 -3.80
C LEU A 10 -17.49 28.72 -4.79
N THR A 11 -17.16 27.51 -4.35
CA THR A 11 -17.96 26.27 -4.52
C THR A 11 -18.51 26.03 -5.93
N SER A 12 -18.03 24.94 -6.55
CA SER A 12 -18.82 23.96 -7.32
C SER A 12 -19.97 24.50 -8.17
N ALA A 13 -19.70 24.75 -9.46
CA ALA A 13 -20.61 24.44 -10.57
C ALA A 13 -20.03 24.98 -11.89
N SER A 14 -19.26 24.17 -12.62
CA SER A 14 -19.37 24.06 -14.08
C SER A 14 -18.45 22.95 -14.58
N SER A 15 -18.89 21.71 -14.37
CA SER A 15 -18.82 20.73 -15.44
C SER A 15 -19.38 21.39 -16.70
N ILE A 16 -18.69 21.23 -17.84
CA ILE A 16 -19.10 21.69 -19.19
C ILE A 16 -18.85 23.20 -19.43
N ALA A 17 -17.62 23.55 -19.81
CA ALA A 17 -17.30 24.43 -20.94
C ALA A 17 -15.82 24.85 -20.91
N LEU A 18 -14.94 24.05 -21.53
CA LEU A 18 -13.79 24.53 -22.33
C LEU A 18 -13.12 23.34 -23.06
N ILE A 19 -13.93 22.59 -23.80
CA ILE A 19 -13.48 22.02 -25.08
C ILE A 19 -13.44 23.22 -26.04
N GLY A 20 -12.33 23.95 -26.07
CA GLY A 20 -12.29 25.19 -26.84
C GLY A 20 -11.15 26.16 -26.53
N ALA A 21 -9.95 25.65 -26.18
CA ALA A 21 -8.70 26.40 -26.30
C ALA A 21 -7.52 25.41 -26.41
N ALA A 22 -7.66 24.42 -27.29
CA ALA A 22 -6.53 23.64 -27.79
C ALA A 22 -5.82 24.45 -28.88
N ALA A 23 -5.03 25.45 -28.49
CA ALA A 23 -3.95 26.05 -29.29
C ALA A 23 -3.36 27.21 -28.49
N ILE A 24 -2.04 27.18 -28.30
CA ILE A 24 -1.21 28.27 -27.76
C ILE A 24 -1.28 28.38 -26.23
N VAL A 25 -0.45 27.60 -25.53
CA VAL A 25 0.75 28.04 -24.78
C VAL A 25 1.36 26.79 -24.15
N LEU A 26 2.45 26.31 -24.75
CA LEU A 26 3.62 25.61 -24.15
C LEU A 26 4.49 25.18 -25.35
N PRO A 27 5.81 25.45 -25.40
CA PRO A 27 6.72 25.48 -24.25
C PRO A 27 7.66 26.70 -24.20
N ILE A 28 7.73 27.37 -23.05
CA ILE A 28 8.89 28.21 -22.69
C ILE A 28 9.44 27.63 -21.39
N LEU A 29 10.72 27.22 -21.47
CA LEU A 29 11.61 26.73 -20.40
C LEU A 29 11.50 25.24 -20.00
N SER A 30 12.08 24.36 -20.82
CA SER A 30 12.91 23.27 -20.28
C SER A 30 14.17 23.11 -21.16
N SER A 31 15.33 23.01 -20.52
CA SER A 31 16.63 22.98 -21.18
C SER A 31 16.87 21.64 -21.87
N LYS A 32 17.09 21.72 -23.18
CA LYS A 32 17.58 20.71 -24.14
C LYS A 32 18.43 19.57 -23.54
N LYS A 33 17.91 18.33 -23.57
CA LYS A 33 18.70 17.11 -23.78
C LYS A 33 18.20 16.43 -25.06
N GLY A 34 18.86 16.71 -26.18
CA GLY A 34 18.57 16.04 -27.45
C GLY A 34 19.17 14.64 -27.50
N MET A 35 18.46 13.70 -28.15
CA MET A 35 19.00 12.39 -28.52
C MET A 35 20.31 12.54 -29.31
N LYS A 36 21.41 12.04 -28.75
CA LYS A 36 22.65 11.79 -29.49
C LYS A 36 22.76 10.30 -29.77
N ILE A 37 22.56 9.93 -31.02
CA ILE A 37 22.92 8.59 -31.51
C ILE A 37 24.40 8.65 -31.88
N THR A 38 25.28 8.30 -30.94
CA THR A 38 26.70 8.03 -31.25
C THR A 38 26.86 6.54 -31.53
N SER A 39 27.11 6.19 -32.79
CA SER A 39 27.43 4.82 -33.21
C SER A 39 28.92 4.54 -32.97
N ASP A 40 29.28 4.13 -31.75
CA ASP A 40 30.62 3.61 -31.48
C ASP A 40 30.75 2.14 -31.86
N LYS A 41 31.87 1.81 -32.52
CA LYS A 41 32.23 0.52 -33.12
C LYS A 41 32.51 -0.61 -32.11
N THR A 42 32.24 -0.42 -30.82
CA THR A 42 32.43 -1.41 -29.74
C THR A 42 31.26 -2.39 -29.55
N LYS A 43 30.17 -2.26 -30.33
CA LYS A 43 28.92 -3.02 -30.13
C LYS A 43 28.91 -4.48 -30.63
N ASN A 44 29.99 -5.00 -31.22
CA ASN A 44 30.00 -6.35 -31.81
C ASN A 44 30.03 -7.52 -30.80
N ASN A 45 30.21 -7.25 -29.50
CA ASN A 45 30.35 -8.31 -28.49
C ASN A 45 29.12 -8.51 -27.60
N PHE A 46 28.06 -7.71 -27.76
CA PHE A 46 26.87 -7.82 -26.92
C PHE A 46 25.90 -8.86 -27.48
N ILE A 47 25.35 -9.71 -26.60
CA ILE A 47 24.22 -10.55 -26.99
C ILE A 47 22.99 -9.68 -27.25
N ASN A 48 22.09 -10.13 -28.11
CA ASN A 48 20.84 -9.41 -28.38
C ASN A 48 19.72 -9.99 -27.53
N TYR A 49 19.28 -9.25 -26.52
CA TYR A 49 18.13 -9.61 -25.71
C TYR A 49 16.85 -9.19 -26.44
N GLN A 50 16.06 -10.17 -26.87
CA GLN A 50 14.83 -9.94 -27.63
C GLN A 50 13.64 -9.83 -26.69
N ILE A 51 12.78 -8.83 -26.91
CA ILE A 51 11.56 -8.69 -26.12
C ILE A 51 10.59 -9.86 -26.33
N SER A 52 10.65 -10.53 -27.49
CA SER A 52 9.86 -11.73 -27.78
C SER A 52 10.12 -12.88 -26.81
N ASP A 53 11.31 -12.91 -26.19
CA ASP A 53 11.64 -13.88 -25.12
C ASP A 53 10.72 -13.69 -23.90
N LEU A 54 10.11 -12.51 -23.77
CA LEU A 54 9.29 -12.10 -22.63
C LEU A 54 7.79 -12.17 -22.91
N ASP A 55 7.37 -12.35 -24.16
CA ASP A 55 5.95 -12.32 -24.56
C ASP A 55 5.15 -13.49 -23.99
N SER A 56 5.79 -14.64 -23.78
CA SER A 56 5.16 -15.83 -23.19
C SER A 56 5.03 -15.78 -21.66
N LYS A 57 5.65 -14.80 -21.00
CA LYS A 57 5.68 -14.70 -19.54
C LYS A 57 4.38 -14.09 -19.02
N LYS A 58 3.78 -14.75 -18.03
CA LYS A 58 2.47 -14.38 -17.45
C LYS A 58 2.58 -13.45 -16.25
N SER A 59 3.79 -13.17 -15.76
CA SER A 59 3.99 -12.26 -14.63
C SER A 59 5.28 -11.46 -14.75
N ILE A 60 5.32 -10.34 -14.02
CA ILE A 60 6.52 -9.53 -13.87
C ILE A 60 7.70 -10.30 -13.23
N LEU A 61 7.39 -11.28 -12.36
CA LEU A 61 8.39 -12.15 -11.74
C LEU A 61 9.03 -13.13 -12.74
N GLU A 62 8.24 -13.66 -13.67
CA GLU A 62 8.75 -14.51 -14.74
C GLU A 62 9.64 -13.75 -15.73
N VAL A 63 9.33 -12.47 -15.98
CA VAL A 63 10.18 -11.57 -16.77
C VAL A 63 11.49 -11.26 -16.05
N GLN A 64 11.42 -11.05 -14.74
CA GLN A 64 12.60 -10.86 -13.89
C GLN A 64 13.52 -12.09 -13.90
N ASP A 65 12.95 -13.29 -13.82
CA ASP A 65 13.71 -14.55 -13.76
C ASP A 65 14.33 -14.96 -15.11
N GLU A 66 13.93 -14.33 -16.22
CA GLU A 66 14.53 -14.56 -17.56
C GLU A 66 15.88 -13.84 -17.74
N ALA A 67 16.16 -12.80 -16.95
CA ALA A 67 17.42 -12.06 -17.05
C ALA A 67 18.52 -12.65 -16.16
N ASP A 68 19.76 -12.67 -16.67
CA ASP A 68 20.94 -13.02 -15.90
C ASP A 68 21.22 -12.01 -14.79
N ILE A 69 20.94 -10.72 -15.06
CA ILE A 69 21.17 -9.61 -14.15
C ILE A 69 19.92 -8.72 -14.11
N ASN A 70 19.45 -8.40 -12.91
CA ASN A 70 18.40 -7.43 -12.68
C ASN A 70 18.96 -6.18 -11.97
N LEU A 71 18.70 -5.01 -12.55
CA LEU A 71 19.06 -3.70 -12.02
C LEU A 71 17.79 -2.99 -11.53
N TYR A 72 17.84 -2.35 -10.36
CA TYR A 72 16.66 -1.70 -9.77
C TYR A 72 17.01 -0.31 -9.26
N PHE A 73 16.17 0.68 -9.58
CA PHE A 73 16.26 2.01 -9.00
C PHE A 73 14.96 2.80 -9.15
N SER A 74 14.68 3.65 -8.17
CA SER A 74 13.66 4.69 -8.30
C SER A 74 13.96 5.88 -7.42
N THR A 75 13.85 7.10 -7.94
CA THR A 75 13.81 8.34 -7.13
C THR A 75 12.38 8.81 -6.84
N TYR A 76 11.40 8.27 -7.57
CA TYR A 76 9.98 8.62 -7.47
C TYR A 76 9.13 7.45 -7.00
N GLY A 77 7.93 7.72 -6.48
CA GLY A 77 6.95 6.69 -6.13
C GLY A 77 7.35 5.85 -4.91
N ILE A 78 6.74 6.13 -3.76
CA ILE A 78 6.95 5.36 -2.52
C ILE A 78 6.55 3.89 -2.75
N MET A 79 5.37 3.68 -3.35
CA MET A 79 4.88 2.34 -3.69
C MET A 79 5.82 1.62 -4.65
N THR A 80 6.27 2.32 -5.69
CA THR A 80 7.19 1.81 -6.69
C THR A 80 8.49 1.36 -6.07
N PHE A 81 9.13 2.21 -5.24
CA PHE A 81 10.36 1.86 -4.53
C PHE A 81 10.21 0.58 -3.71
N PHE A 82 9.16 0.47 -2.89
CA PHE A 82 8.94 -0.75 -2.11
C PHE A 82 8.65 -1.96 -2.98
N ASN A 83 7.93 -1.81 -4.09
CA ASN A 83 7.74 -2.90 -5.06
C ASN A 83 9.07 -3.33 -5.69
N LEU A 84 9.98 -2.41 -6.02
CA LEU A 84 11.32 -2.75 -6.49
C LEU A 84 12.11 -3.52 -5.43
N VAL A 85 12.03 -3.12 -4.15
CA VAL A 85 12.67 -3.88 -3.05
C VAL A 85 12.10 -5.31 -2.99
N ARG A 86 10.77 -5.46 -3.07
CA ARG A 86 10.12 -6.79 -3.06
C ARG A 86 10.55 -7.64 -4.26
N LEU A 87 10.59 -7.05 -5.46
CA LEU A 87 11.03 -7.72 -6.69
C LEU A 87 12.49 -8.18 -6.57
N ALA A 88 13.38 -7.30 -6.12
CA ALA A 88 14.78 -7.64 -5.85
C ALA A 88 14.91 -8.77 -4.82
N MET A 89 14.09 -8.76 -3.76
CA MET A 89 14.08 -9.85 -2.77
C MET A 89 13.59 -11.19 -3.36
N LEU A 90 12.67 -11.15 -4.32
CA LEU A 90 12.10 -12.31 -5.01
C LEU A 90 12.96 -12.79 -6.19
N SER A 91 13.99 -12.03 -6.58
CA SER A 91 14.81 -12.32 -7.76
C SER A 91 15.64 -13.58 -7.62
N LYS A 92 15.61 -14.41 -8.67
CA LYS A 92 16.43 -15.63 -8.76
C LYS A 92 17.77 -15.42 -9.46
N SER A 93 18.15 -14.18 -9.82
CA SER A 93 19.40 -13.90 -10.54
C SER A 93 20.32 -12.90 -9.83
N GLU A 94 21.41 -12.48 -10.48
CA GLU A 94 22.30 -11.44 -9.96
C GLU A 94 21.52 -10.12 -9.87
N THR A 95 21.64 -9.42 -8.74
CA THR A 95 20.77 -8.27 -8.42
C THR A 95 21.60 -7.07 -7.98
N HIS A 96 21.43 -5.94 -8.66
CA HIS A 96 22.02 -4.67 -8.24
C HIS A 96 20.91 -3.67 -7.95
N PHE A 97 20.87 -3.20 -6.70
CA PHE A 97 19.87 -2.28 -6.23
C PHE A 97 20.50 -0.94 -5.87
N LEU A 98 20.00 0.14 -6.44
CA LEU A 98 20.37 1.49 -6.04
C LEU A 98 19.26 2.10 -5.18
N TYR A 99 19.65 2.88 -4.19
CA TYR A 99 18.77 3.73 -3.42
C TYR A 99 19.50 5.04 -3.07
N THR A 100 18.79 5.99 -2.46
CA THR A 100 19.40 7.23 -1.97
C THR A 100 18.89 7.58 -0.58
N SER A 101 19.80 7.65 0.39
CA SER A 101 19.44 8.04 1.76
C SER A 101 18.99 9.51 1.89
N LYS A 102 19.10 10.30 0.81
CA LYS A 102 18.54 11.65 0.73
C LYS A 102 17.01 11.66 0.68
N LEU A 103 16.36 10.57 0.26
CA LEU A 103 14.90 10.45 0.25
C LEU A 103 14.40 9.84 1.55
N LEU A 104 13.43 10.51 2.20
CA LEU A 104 12.93 10.11 3.52
C LEU A 104 12.46 8.66 3.56
N PHE A 105 11.72 8.22 2.53
CA PHE A 105 11.16 6.87 2.44
C PHE A 105 12.19 5.78 2.08
N GLN A 106 13.41 6.17 1.69
CA GLN A 106 14.52 5.23 1.41
C GLN A 106 15.60 5.25 2.49
N LYS A 107 15.69 6.35 3.26
CA LYS A 107 16.71 6.57 4.29
C LYS A 107 16.79 5.45 5.33
N SER A 108 15.67 4.81 5.64
CA SER A 108 15.61 3.72 6.61
C SER A 108 16.17 2.40 6.09
N LEU A 109 16.38 2.25 4.78
CA LEU A 109 16.84 1.00 4.17
C LEU A 109 18.18 0.59 4.77
N ASN A 110 18.24 -0.62 5.30
CA ASN A 110 19.44 -1.22 5.84
C ASN A 110 20.20 -1.92 4.72
N ARG A 111 21.19 -1.21 4.17
CA ARG A 111 22.05 -1.70 3.09
C ARG A 111 22.69 -3.05 3.42
N ASP A 112 23.24 -3.20 4.61
CA ASP A 112 24.03 -4.38 4.96
C ASP A 112 23.16 -5.63 5.12
N GLU A 113 21.98 -5.49 5.74
CA GLU A 113 20.98 -6.57 5.78
C GLU A 113 20.51 -6.93 4.37
N PHE A 114 20.30 -5.94 3.49
CA PHE A 114 19.85 -6.20 2.13
C PHE A 114 20.91 -6.89 1.28
N VAL A 115 22.17 -6.45 1.35
CA VAL A 115 23.31 -7.12 0.68
C VAL A 115 23.45 -8.55 1.20
N THR A 116 23.41 -8.74 2.52
CA THR A 116 23.50 -10.06 3.15
C THR A 116 22.39 -10.96 2.65
N PHE A 117 21.15 -10.45 2.61
CA PHE A 117 20.01 -11.19 2.09
C PHE A 117 20.22 -11.63 0.64
N LEU A 118 20.52 -10.69 -0.26
CA LEU A 118 20.69 -10.94 -1.68
C LEU A 118 21.86 -11.89 -1.96
N ARG A 119 22.95 -11.80 -1.22
CA ARG A 119 24.15 -12.63 -1.45
C ARG A 119 24.05 -14.00 -0.83
N GLU A 120 23.37 -14.14 0.30
CA GLU A 120 23.52 -15.33 1.14
C GLU A 120 22.22 -16.01 1.50
N LYS A 121 21.09 -15.31 1.59
CA LYS A 121 19.89 -15.86 2.25
C LYS A 121 18.77 -16.24 1.30
N ARG A 122 18.81 -15.80 0.05
CA ARG A 122 17.85 -16.24 -0.97
C ARG A 122 17.80 -17.76 -1.10
N GLU A 123 16.60 -18.28 -1.39
CA GLU A 123 16.38 -19.70 -1.63
C GLU A 123 17.29 -20.21 -2.77
N LEU A 124 17.82 -21.42 -2.59
CA LEU A 124 18.67 -22.07 -3.59
C LEU A 124 17.91 -23.25 -4.21
N PRO A 125 18.21 -23.60 -5.48
CA PRO A 125 17.76 -24.85 -6.08
C PRO A 125 18.10 -26.06 -5.22
N LYS A 126 17.28 -27.11 -5.30
CA LYS A 126 17.54 -28.38 -4.60
C LYS A 126 18.73 -29.16 -5.16
N ASP A 127 19.04 -28.97 -6.45
CA ASP A 127 20.21 -29.57 -7.09
C ASP A 127 21.49 -28.85 -6.63
N GLU A 128 22.46 -29.60 -6.11
CA GLU A 128 23.68 -29.01 -5.54
C GLU A 128 24.56 -28.29 -6.57
N THR A 129 24.62 -28.78 -7.81
CA THR A 129 25.46 -28.17 -8.85
C THR A 129 24.87 -26.84 -9.29
N GLU A 130 23.56 -26.81 -9.53
CA GLU A 130 22.86 -25.57 -9.86
C GLU A 130 22.82 -24.60 -8.67
N ALA A 131 22.67 -25.11 -7.43
CA ALA A 131 22.76 -24.30 -6.23
C ALA A 131 24.10 -23.59 -6.10
N GLN A 132 25.22 -24.28 -6.36
CA GLN A 132 26.55 -23.67 -6.35
C GLN A 132 26.69 -22.57 -7.42
N LYS A 133 26.16 -22.81 -8.62
CA LYS A 133 26.18 -21.84 -9.72
C LYS A 133 25.32 -20.61 -9.40
N VAL A 134 24.10 -20.80 -8.93
CA VAL A 134 23.19 -19.72 -8.51
C VAL A 134 23.80 -18.93 -7.35
N GLN A 135 24.33 -19.61 -6.33
CA GLN A 135 25.01 -18.98 -5.20
C GLN A 135 26.22 -18.13 -5.63
N LYS A 136 26.98 -18.57 -6.65
CA LYS A 136 28.08 -17.78 -7.21
C LYS A 136 27.59 -16.49 -7.87
N ASN A 137 26.46 -16.52 -8.57
CA ASN A 137 25.85 -15.33 -9.15
C ASN A 137 25.32 -14.40 -8.04
N TYR A 138 24.65 -14.95 -7.02
CA TYR A 138 24.14 -14.17 -5.89
C TYR A 138 25.22 -13.39 -5.17
N LYS A 139 26.43 -13.96 -5.02
CA LYS A 139 27.56 -13.28 -4.38
C LYS A 139 28.02 -12.00 -5.10
N LYS A 140 27.65 -11.81 -6.38
CA LYS A 140 27.97 -10.60 -7.14
C LYS A 140 26.95 -9.48 -6.95
N SER A 141 25.76 -9.80 -6.44
CA SER A 141 24.71 -8.81 -6.16
C SER A 141 25.24 -7.66 -5.28
N SER A 142 24.69 -6.46 -5.45
CA SER A 142 25.05 -5.29 -4.63
C SER A 142 23.84 -4.43 -4.29
N VAL A 143 23.98 -3.66 -3.21
CA VAL A 143 23.07 -2.59 -2.85
C VAL A 143 23.93 -1.37 -2.58
N GLU A 144 23.69 -0.26 -3.27
CA GLU A 144 24.48 0.96 -3.10
C GLU A 144 23.58 2.17 -2.82
N ASP A 145 24.01 2.96 -1.84
CA ASP A 145 23.46 4.30 -1.60
C ASP A 145 24.18 5.27 -2.53
N LEU A 146 23.43 5.97 -3.38
CA LEU A 146 23.97 7.01 -4.24
C LEU A 146 24.38 8.25 -3.45
N ASP A 147 23.83 8.47 -2.26
CA ASP A 147 23.95 9.71 -1.49
C ASP A 147 23.62 10.97 -2.32
N SER A 148 22.82 10.80 -3.38
CA SER A 148 22.49 11.81 -4.39
C SER A 148 21.08 11.59 -4.90
N LEU A 149 20.41 12.68 -5.30
CA LEU A 149 19.11 12.62 -5.98
C LEU A 149 19.26 12.59 -7.52
N SER A 150 20.49 12.44 -8.02
CA SER A 150 20.82 12.53 -9.43
C SER A 150 20.60 11.21 -10.16
N ASP A 151 19.59 11.16 -11.04
CA ASP A 151 19.38 10.04 -11.96
C ASP A 151 20.59 9.82 -12.90
N ALA A 152 21.42 10.84 -13.15
CA ALA A 152 22.62 10.71 -13.97
C ALA A 152 23.68 9.81 -13.32
N GLU A 153 23.83 9.85 -11.99
CA GLU A 153 24.77 8.99 -11.27
C GLU A 153 24.31 7.53 -11.30
N ALA A 154 23.01 7.30 -11.15
CA ALA A 154 22.40 5.98 -11.30
C ALA A 154 22.63 5.41 -12.72
N LEU A 155 22.45 6.24 -13.76
CA LEU A 155 22.71 5.85 -15.14
C LEU A 155 24.16 5.44 -15.38
N GLU A 156 25.14 6.21 -14.91
CA GLU A 156 26.56 5.88 -15.06
C GLU A 156 26.92 4.58 -14.32
N TYR A 157 26.33 4.37 -13.14
CA TYR A 157 26.47 3.10 -12.41
C TYR A 157 25.96 1.92 -13.25
N PHE A 158 24.76 2.05 -13.82
CA PHE A 158 24.18 1.00 -14.66
C PHE A 158 24.96 0.75 -15.94
N LYS A 159 25.41 1.80 -16.64
CA LYS A 159 26.26 1.68 -17.82
C LYS A 159 27.53 0.88 -17.56
N ARG A 160 28.14 1.03 -16.38
CA ARG A 160 29.31 0.24 -15.97
C ARG A 160 28.98 -1.24 -15.81
N ILE A 161 27.87 -1.59 -15.15
CA ILE A 161 27.47 -3.00 -14.99
C ILE A 161 27.12 -3.61 -16.35
N ILE A 162 26.35 -2.90 -17.17
CA ILE A 162 25.96 -3.36 -18.50
C ILE A 162 27.20 -3.56 -19.39
N GLY A 163 28.10 -2.58 -19.43
CA GLY A 163 29.31 -2.61 -20.27
C GLY A 163 30.32 -3.69 -19.89
N THR A 164 30.30 -4.17 -18.63
CA THR A 164 31.18 -5.25 -18.16
C THR A 164 30.57 -6.64 -18.31
N ASN A 165 29.30 -6.75 -18.71
CA ASN A 165 28.57 -8.00 -18.88
C ASN A 165 27.91 -8.10 -20.28
N PRO A 166 28.70 -8.06 -21.37
CA PRO A 166 28.14 -8.03 -22.72
C PRO A 166 27.44 -9.34 -23.13
N ASP A 167 27.77 -10.45 -22.48
CA ASP A 167 27.23 -11.80 -22.70
C ASP A 167 25.98 -12.12 -21.87
N LYS A 168 25.45 -11.16 -21.10
CA LYS A 168 24.35 -11.36 -20.16
C LYS A 168 23.08 -10.64 -20.57
N LYS A 169 21.92 -11.28 -20.38
CA LYS A 169 20.61 -10.62 -20.51
C LYS A 169 20.38 -9.75 -19.28
N ILE A 170 20.07 -8.47 -19.48
CA ILE A 170 19.94 -7.50 -18.38
C ILE A 170 18.56 -6.85 -18.42
N ASN A 171 17.83 -6.93 -17.32
CA ASN A 171 16.65 -6.12 -17.09
C ASN A 171 17.01 -4.91 -16.23
N LEU A 172 16.47 -3.74 -16.57
CA LEU A 172 16.49 -2.55 -15.72
C LEU A 172 15.06 -2.20 -15.29
N PHE A 173 14.78 -2.30 -14.00
CA PHE A 173 13.50 -1.94 -13.39
C PHE A 173 13.53 -0.51 -12.85
N VAL A 174 12.61 0.32 -13.35
CA VAL A 174 12.49 1.74 -12.97
C VAL A 174 11.03 2.15 -12.84
N ASN A 175 10.78 3.26 -12.14
CA ASN A 175 9.48 3.92 -12.18
C ASN A 175 9.20 4.49 -13.59
N SER A 176 7.99 4.23 -14.09
CA SER A 176 7.49 4.77 -15.36
C SER A 176 7.52 6.29 -15.47
N ASP A 177 7.48 7.02 -14.35
CA ASP A 177 7.56 8.47 -14.31
C ASP A 177 8.98 9.04 -14.52
N HIS A 178 10.02 8.21 -14.51
CA HIS A 178 11.38 8.70 -14.79
C HIS A 178 11.55 9.22 -16.22
N PHE A 179 10.80 8.71 -17.20
CA PHE A 179 11.09 9.01 -18.61
C PHE A 179 10.87 10.47 -19.00
N LYS A 180 10.01 11.21 -18.29
CA LYS A 180 9.80 12.65 -18.52
C LYS A 180 11.00 13.50 -18.04
N ASP A 181 11.71 13.04 -17.01
CA ASP A 181 12.80 13.81 -16.38
C ASP A 181 14.17 13.32 -16.83
N GLU A 182 14.32 12.01 -17.08
CA GLU A 182 15.58 11.40 -17.50
C GLU A 182 15.35 10.31 -18.57
N ILE A 183 15.36 10.74 -19.83
CA ILE A 183 15.25 9.86 -21.01
C ILE A 183 16.45 8.91 -21.15
N GLY A 184 17.56 9.15 -20.43
CA GLY A 184 18.74 8.30 -20.43
C GLY A 184 18.43 6.82 -20.14
N TYR A 185 17.44 6.53 -19.30
CA TYR A 185 17.02 5.14 -19.04
C TYR A 185 16.47 4.46 -20.30
N ALA A 186 15.65 5.15 -21.09
CA ALA A 186 15.16 4.61 -22.36
C ALA A 186 16.29 4.43 -23.37
N ASN A 187 17.23 5.38 -23.43
CA ASN A 187 18.37 5.33 -24.36
C ASN A 187 19.27 4.11 -24.14
N LEU A 188 19.37 3.58 -22.91
CA LEU A 188 20.13 2.35 -22.62
C LEU A 188 19.72 1.19 -23.54
N THR A 189 18.45 1.06 -23.88
CA THR A 189 17.96 0.00 -24.78
C THR A 189 18.47 0.11 -26.23
N THR A 190 18.85 1.32 -26.65
CA THR A 190 19.44 1.58 -27.98
C THR A 190 20.97 1.58 -27.94
N GLU A 191 21.54 1.97 -26.79
CA GLU A 191 22.97 1.93 -26.53
C GLU A 191 23.45 0.48 -26.41
N TYR A 192 22.70 -0.39 -25.71
CA TYR A 192 23.10 -1.75 -25.34
C TYR A 192 22.08 -2.81 -25.80
N PRO A 193 22.43 -3.67 -26.78
CA PRO A 193 21.52 -4.69 -27.30
C PRO A 193 21.09 -5.77 -26.29
N ASN A 194 21.81 -5.95 -25.19
CA ASN A 194 21.52 -6.95 -24.16
C ASN A 194 20.60 -6.42 -23.04
N VAL A 195 20.09 -5.19 -23.17
CA VAL A 195 19.26 -4.52 -22.15
C VAL A 195 17.80 -4.42 -22.57
N THR A 196 16.92 -4.73 -21.62
CA THR A 196 15.48 -4.44 -21.65
C THR A 196 15.14 -3.57 -20.43
N VAL A 197 14.28 -2.57 -20.60
CA VAL A 197 13.80 -1.74 -19.49
C VAL A 197 12.38 -2.16 -19.12
N ILE A 198 12.17 -2.40 -17.83
CA ILE A 198 10.89 -2.76 -17.23
C ILE A 198 10.42 -1.56 -16.41
N ALA A 199 9.47 -0.81 -16.96
CA ALA A 199 8.89 0.33 -16.29
C ALA A 199 7.67 -0.11 -15.49
N ILE A 200 7.62 0.22 -14.20
CA ILE A 200 6.47 -0.09 -13.34
C ILE A 200 5.76 1.20 -12.92
N GLU A 201 4.46 1.11 -12.71
CA GLU A 201 3.61 2.24 -12.32
C GLU A 201 4.09 2.96 -11.04
N ASP A 202 3.84 4.28 -10.99
CA ASP A 202 4.16 5.13 -9.84
C ASP A 202 3.24 4.85 -8.64
N SER A 203 1.96 4.58 -8.92
CA SER A 203 0.90 4.30 -7.95
C SER A 203 -0.18 3.41 -8.59
N LEU A 204 -1.04 2.81 -7.77
CA LEU A 204 -2.19 2.01 -8.23
C LEU A 204 -3.12 2.81 -9.17
N GLY A 205 -3.20 4.13 -9.00
CA GLY A 205 -4.05 4.98 -9.82
C GLY A 205 -3.46 5.29 -11.20
N THR A 206 -2.16 5.07 -11.40
CA THR A 206 -1.45 5.53 -12.60
C THR A 206 -2.01 4.89 -13.87
N GLY A 207 -2.30 3.58 -13.87
CA GLY A 207 -2.88 2.90 -15.04
C GLY A 207 -4.16 3.57 -15.55
N ASN A 208 -5.10 3.85 -14.65
CA ASN A 208 -6.37 4.52 -14.95
C ASN A 208 -6.17 5.94 -15.53
N TRP A 209 -5.28 6.74 -14.93
CA TRP A 209 -4.94 8.08 -15.46
C TRP A 209 -4.33 8.00 -16.86
N VAL A 210 -3.44 7.03 -17.09
CA VAL A 210 -2.77 6.83 -18.37
C VAL A 210 -3.78 6.44 -19.46
N SER A 211 -4.64 5.47 -19.20
CA SER A 211 -5.60 4.96 -20.19
C SER A 211 -6.71 5.94 -20.52
N ASN A 212 -7.17 6.71 -19.53
CA ASN A 212 -8.38 7.54 -19.66
C ASN A 212 -8.11 9.03 -19.88
N GLN A 213 -6.92 9.53 -19.53
CA GLN A 213 -6.59 10.95 -19.65
C GLN A 213 -5.35 11.17 -20.53
N TYR A 214 -4.21 10.60 -20.14
CA TYR A 214 -2.93 10.98 -20.76
C TYR A 214 -2.79 10.47 -22.20
N VAL A 215 -2.93 9.16 -22.42
CA VAL A 215 -2.83 8.60 -23.78
C VAL A 215 -3.89 9.18 -24.71
N PRO A 216 -5.19 9.27 -24.34
CA PRO A 216 -6.20 9.90 -25.21
C PRO A 216 -5.86 11.32 -25.66
N ALA A 217 -5.19 12.12 -24.82
CA ALA A 217 -4.83 13.51 -25.16
C ALA A 217 -3.77 13.62 -26.26
N VAL A 218 -2.88 12.63 -26.39
CA VAL A 218 -1.72 12.69 -27.31
C VAL A 218 -1.71 11.60 -28.37
N TYR A 219 -2.56 10.57 -28.25
CA TYR A 219 -2.52 9.38 -29.10
C TYR A 219 -2.62 9.72 -30.59
N ASN A 220 -3.70 10.38 -31.01
CA ASN A 220 -3.92 10.73 -32.42
C ASN A 220 -2.96 11.83 -32.93
N LEU A 221 -2.24 12.50 -32.03
CA LEU A 221 -1.23 13.50 -32.42
C LEU A 221 0.08 12.83 -32.82
N TYR A 222 0.43 11.70 -32.20
CA TYR A 222 1.78 11.12 -32.29
C TYR A 222 1.81 9.68 -32.81
N LEU A 223 0.68 8.96 -32.78
CA LEU A 223 0.58 7.59 -33.25
C LEU A 223 -0.48 7.46 -34.35
N ASP A 224 -0.18 6.60 -35.32
CA ASP A 224 -1.13 6.12 -36.32
C ASP A 224 -2.17 5.22 -35.62
N PRO A 225 -3.48 5.54 -35.67
CA PRO A 225 -4.50 4.76 -35.01
C PRO A 225 -4.62 3.31 -35.48
N GLU A 226 -4.24 3.01 -36.72
CA GLU A 226 -4.41 1.67 -37.30
C GLU A 226 -3.36 0.68 -36.78
N ASN A 227 -2.13 1.14 -36.63
CA ASN A 227 -0.97 0.28 -36.39
C ASN A 227 -0.10 0.68 -35.18
N GLY A 228 -0.41 1.82 -34.53
CA GLY A 228 0.33 2.33 -33.38
C GLY A 228 1.76 2.76 -33.69
N ASN A 229 2.11 3.00 -34.95
CA ASN A 229 3.44 3.50 -35.33
C ASN A 229 3.53 5.02 -35.12
N LEU A 230 4.74 5.51 -34.86
CA LEU A 230 4.99 6.94 -34.68
C LEU A 230 4.73 7.70 -35.98
N LEU A 231 3.95 8.79 -35.87
CA LEU A 231 3.77 9.76 -36.92
C LEU A 231 5.02 10.65 -37.06
N LYS A 232 5.21 11.26 -38.23
CA LYS A 232 6.38 12.11 -38.52
C LYS A 232 6.51 13.32 -37.58
N ASN A 233 5.40 13.80 -37.04
CA ASN A 233 5.30 14.91 -36.10
C ASN A 233 5.38 14.47 -34.63
N ALA A 234 5.58 13.18 -34.34
CA ALA A 234 5.77 12.71 -32.97
C ALA A 234 7.00 13.40 -32.34
N PRO A 235 6.91 13.84 -31.08
CA PRO A 235 8.00 14.52 -30.42
C PRO A 235 9.17 13.55 -30.23
N LYS A 236 10.39 14.08 -30.42
CA LYS A 236 11.64 13.36 -30.12
C LYS A 236 12.02 13.44 -28.64
N TYR A 237 11.18 14.07 -27.83
CA TYR A 237 11.33 14.20 -26.39
C TYR A 237 10.06 13.72 -25.72
N VAL A 238 10.16 13.44 -24.44
CA VAL A 238 9.10 12.86 -23.64
C VAL A 238 8.69 13.88 -22.58
N ASP A 239 7.38 14.09 -22.43
CA ASP A 239 6.77 14.91 -21.38
C ASP A 239 5.78 14.08 -20.56
N ARG A 240 5.06 14.74 -19.63
CA ARG A 240 4.11 14.06 -18.74
C ARG A 240 3.03 13.26 -19.49
N LEU A 241 2.59 13.73 -20.66
CA LEU A 241 1.51 13.08 -21.41
C LEU A 241 2.06 12.01 -22.36
N SER A 242 3.20 12.28 -23.00
CA SER A 242 3.81 11.40 -23.99
C SER A 242 4.72 10.31 -23.41
N GLN A 243 5.09 10.37 -22.12
CA GLN A 243 5.94 9.35 -21.48
C GLN A 243 5.35 7.94 -21.52
N TYR A 244 4.03 7.82 -21.56
CA TYR A 244 3.39 6.51 -21.63
C TYR A 244 3.28 5.97 -23.05
N LEU A 245 3.75 6.72 -24.06
CA LEU A 245 3.97 6.22 -25.43
C LEU A 245 5.40 5.68 -25.61
N ILE A 246 6.23 5.67 -24.55
CA ILE A 246 7.64 5.29 -24.63
C ILE A 246 7.84 3.89 -25.21
N THR A 247 6.93 2.96 -24.97
CA THR A 247 7.00 1.58 -25.49
C THR A 247 6.80 1.51 -27.00
N ASN A 248 6.05 2.45 -27.59
CA ASN A 248 5.95 2.59 -29.05
C ASN A 248 7.20 3.25 -29.65
N MET A 249 7.92 4.06 -28.87
CA MET A 249 9.17 4.71 -29.26
C MET A 249 10.40 3.80 -29.11
N TYR A 250 10.41 2.96 -28.08
CA TYR A 250 11.51 2.07 -27.70
C TYR A 250 10.98 0.64 -27.54
N PRO A 251 11.13 -0.21 -28.58
CA PRO A 251 10.55 -1.55 -28.60
C PRO A 251 11.06 -2.51 -27.53
N LYS A 252 12.14 -2.18 -26.81
CA LYS A 252 12.72 -2.97 -25.69
C LYS A 252 12.34 -2.41 -24.31
N ILE A 253 11.27 -1.63 -24.25
CA ILE A 253 10.68 -1.17 -23.00
C ILE A 253 9.33 -1.86 -22.84
N ILE A 254 9.09 -2.39 -21.64
CA ILE A 254 7.80 -2.94 -21.22
C ILE A 254 7.26 -2.06 -20.10
N SER A 255 6.01 -1.62 -20.20
CA SER A 255 5.32 -0.89 -19.15
C SER A 255 4.33 -1.80 -18.44
N TYR A 256 4.47 -1.90 -17.13
CA TYR A 256 3.67 -2.72 -16.26
C TYR A 256 2.74 -1.87 -15.39
N PHE A 257 1.46 -2.25 -15.37
CA PHE A 257 0.44 -1.65 -14.51
C PHE A 257 -0.27 -2.76 -13.71
N SER A 258 -0.79 -2.46 -12.53
CA SER A 258 -1.59 -3.43 -11.78
C SER A 258 -3.02 -3.55 -12.33
N ASP A 259 -3.56 -2.46 -12.89
CA ASP A 259 -4.94 -2.38 -13.39
C ASP A 259 -5.10 -3.10 -14.74
N TYR A 260 -5.85 -4.20 -14.74
CA TYR A 260 -6.14 -5.00 -15.92
C TYR A 260 -6.92 -4.23 -16.99
N ASP A 261 -7.96 -3.49 -16.60
CA ASP A 261 -8.83 -2.78 -17.55
C ASP A 261 -8.06 -1.63 -18.21
N ALA A 262 -7.19 -0.95 -17.45
CA ALA A 262 -6.26 0.05 -18.00
C ALA A 262 -5.33 -0.56 -19.06
N VAL A 263 -4.73 -1.73 -18.78
CA VAL A 263 -3.84 -2.43 -19.73
C VAL A 263 -4.59 -2.82 -20.99
N GLN A 264 -5.80 -3.39 -20.88
CA GLN A 264 -6.61 -3.76 -22.05
C GLN A 264 -6.99 -2.52 -22.88
N SER A 265 -7.36 -1.42 -22.23
CA SER A 265 -7.64 -0.14 -22.90
C SER A 265 -6.44 0.36 -23.70
N LEU A 266 -5.24 0.29 -23.12
CA LEU A 266 -4.00 0.68 -23.80
C LEU A 266 -3.64 -0.24 -24.97
N LYS A 267 -3.78 -1.57 -24.81
CA LYS A 267 -3.60 -2.54 -25.89
C LYS A 267 -4.57 -2.27 -27.05
N ASN A 268 -5.83 -1.95 -26.75
CA ASN A 268 -6.84 -1.59 -27.76
C ASN A 268 -6.47 -0.33 -28.53
N LYS A 269 -5.83 0.63 -27.86
CA LYS A 269 -5.21 1.83 -28.46
C LYS A 269 -3.84 1.54 -29.08
N LYS A 270 -3.51 0.29 -29.42
CA LYS A 270 -2.25 -0.10 -30.09
C LYS A 270 -0.98 0.42 -29.38
N ILE A 271 -1.06 0.66 -28.07
CA ILE A 271 0.13 0.91 -27.26
C ILE A 271 0.87 -0.42 -27.12
N LYS A 272 2.15 -0.43 -27.48
CA LYS A 272 2.96 -1.65 -27.53
C LYS A 272 3.48 -1.99 -26.14
N ASN A 273 3.81 -3.26 -25.91
CA ASN A 273 4.52 -3.74 -24.71
C ASN A 273 3.95 -3.26 -23.36
N VAL A 274 2.63 -3.15 -23.25
CA VAL A 274 1.95 -2.89 -21.96
C VAL A 274 1.42 -4.19 -21.39
N LYS A 275 1.68 -4.46 -20.11
CA LYS A 275 1.33 -5.72 -19.44
C LYS A 275 0.75 -5.47 -18.06
N THR A 276 -0.08 -6.40 -17.57
CA THR A 276 -0.43 -6.43 -16.15
C THR A 276 0.71 -7.04 -15.35
N PHE A 277 0.82 -6.72 -14.05
CA PHE A 277 1.81 -7.35 -13.17
C PHE A 277 1.66 -8.89 -13.15
N PHE A 278 0.42 -9.35 -13.14
CA PHE A 278 0.04 -10.76 -13.21
C PHE A 278 -1.13 -10.91 -14.20
N GLU A 279 -0.99 -11.79 -15.17
CA GLU A 279 -2.09 -12.17 -16.07
C GLU A 279 -3.12 -13.02 -15.30
N PRO A 280 -4.41 -12.97 -15.68
CA PRO A 280 -5.46 -13.76 -15.03
C PRO A 280 -5.20 -15.26 -15.13
N GLU A 281 -5.64 -16.03 -14.13
CA GLU A 281 -5.65 -17.49 -14.24
C GLU A 281 -6.76 -17.97 -15.19
N GLU A 282 -6.70 -19.23 -15.60
CA GLU A 282 -7.70 -19.80 -16.51
C GLU A 282 -9.09 -19.78 -15.85
N GLY A 283 -10.04 -19.11 -16.52
CA GLY A 283 -11.40 -18.91 -16.00
C GLY A 283 -11.60 -17.60 -15.21
N GLU A 284 -10.54 -16.84 -14.93
CA GLU A 284 -10.62 -15.54 -14.27
C GLU A 284 -10.64 -14.37 -15.27
N LYS A 285 -11.39 -13.31 -14.93
CA LYS A 285 -11.42 -12.08 -15.72
C LYS A 285 -10.18 -11.21 -15.48
N TYR A 286 -9.71 -11.15 -14.23
CA TYR A 286 -8.56 -10.35 -13.80
C TYR A 286 -7.82 -11.08 -12.66
N SER A 287 -6.53 -10.81 -12.49
CA SER A 287 -5.77 -11.30 -11.34
C SER A 287 -5.85 -10.30 -10.18
N SER A 288 -6.16 -10.78 -8.98
CA SER A 288 -6.10 -10.00 -7.74
C SER A 288 -4.72 -10.04 -7.05
N LYS A 289 -3.76 -10.76 -7.62
CA LYS A 289 -2.45 -10.97 -7.01
C LYS A 289 -1.62 -9.69 -7.00
N GLU A 290 -0.93 -9.47 -5.90
CA GLU A 290 0.08 -8.42 -5.78
C GLU A 290 1.47 -9.00 -5.46
N ILE A 291 2.52 -8.21 -5.71
CA ILE A 291 3.91 -8.60 -5.41
C ILE A 291 4.09 -8.89 -3.91
N LYS A 292 3.38 -8.16 -3.04
CA LYS A 292 3.42 -8.35 -1.57
C LYS A 292 2.91 -9.75 -1.16
N ASP A 293 1.92 -10.29 -1.88
CA ASP A 293 1.33 -11.60 -1.59
C ASP A 293 2.32 -12.71 -1.93
N ILE A 294 3.09 -12.53 -3.01
CA ILE A 294 4.16 -13.46 -3.38
C ILE A 294 5.30 -13.41 -2.35
N LEU A 295 5.70 -12.22 -1.90
CA LEU A 295 6.71 -12.07 -0.85
C LEU A 295 6.30 -12.77 0.46
N PHE A 296 5.02 -12.71 0.81
CA PHE A 296 4.49 -13.37 2.01
C PHE A 296 4.65 -14.90 1.96
N ASN A 297 4.48 -15.47 0.78
CA ASN A 297 4.58 -16.91 0.55
C ASN A 297 6.01 -17.40 0.25
N ALA A 298 6.89 -16.50 -0.18
CA ALA A 298 8.29 -16.82 -0.42
C ALA A 298 9.04 -17.19 0.87
N ARG A 299 10.12 -17.95 0.70
CA ARG A 299 10.98 -18.41 1.79
C ARG A 299 12.44 -18.08 1.50
N ASP A 300 13.23 -17.98 2.56
CA ASP A 300 14.69 -17.94 2.47
C ASP A 300 15.27 -19.38 2.41
N ARG A 301 16.59 -19.51 2.23
CA ARG A 301 17.26 -20.84 2.21
C ARG A 301 17.08 -21.65 3.50
N ASP A 302 16.78 -20.97 4.60
CA ASP A 302 16.56 -21.56 5.93
C ASP A 302 15.04 -21.83 6.15
N SER A 303 14.23 -21.78 5.09
CA SER A 303 12.77 -21.99 5.08
C SER A 303 11.95 -20.98 5.90
N LYS A 304 12.51 -19.80 6.21
CA LYS A 304 11.79 -18.73 6.92
C LYS A 304 11.06 -17.81 5.96
N ARG A 305 9.90 -17.28 6.36
CA ARG A 305 9.11 -16.36 5.53
C ARG A 305 9.85 -15.05 5.31
N LEU A 306 9.93 -14.59 4.06
CA LEU A 306 10.62 -13.34 3.72
C LEU A 306 9.94 -12.12 4.35
N SER A 307 8.61 -12.04 4.26
CA SER A 307 7.81 -10.94 4.81
C SER A 307 7.99 -10.73 6.32
N VAL A 308 8.21 -11.81 7.07
CA VAL A 308 8.35 -11.77 8.54
C VAL A 308 9.80 -11.58 8.95
N THR A 309 10.72 -12.28 8.27
CA THR A 309 12.11 -12.38 8.75
C THR A 309 12.99 -11.26 8.23
N TRP A 310 12.77 -10.86 6.98
CA TRP A 310 13.71 -10.04 6.22
C TRP A 310 13.16 -8.68 5.84
N TRP A 311 11.87 -8.58 5.52
CA TRP A 311 11.26 -7.33 5.03
C TRP A 311 11.54 -6.15 5.95
N SER A 312 11.19 -6.24 7.24
CA SER A 312 11.39 -5.19 8.24
C SER A 312 12.86 -4.85 8.47
N LYS A 313 13.74 -5.86 8.46
CA LYS A 313 15.19 -5.68 8.60
C LYS A 313 15.79 -4.92 7.44
N ILE A 314 15.38 -5.26 6.22
CA ILE A 314 15.88 -4.68 4.97
C ILE A 314 15.39 -3.25 4.79
N ILE A 315 14.08 -3.00 4.91
CA ILE A 315 13.56 -1.64 4.78
C ILE A 315 13.87 -0.76 6.01
N GLY A 316 14.34 -1.41 7.09
CA GLY A 316 14.68 -0.80 8.38
C GLY A 316 13.49 -0.17 9.10
N LEU A 317 12.28 -0.60 8.76
CA LEU A 317 11.04 -0.22 9.43
C LEU A 317 10.60 -1.41 10.27
N SER A 318 10.60 -1.26 11.59
CA SER A 318 10.25 -2.33 12.52
C SER A 318 9.38 -1.79 13.65
N TRP A 319 8.45 -2.61 14.12
CA TRP A 319 7.52 -2.22 15.18
C TRP A 319 8.26 -1.90 16.48
N GLU A 320 9.44 -2.49 16.71
CA GLU A 320 10.27 -2.19 17.89
C GLU A 320 10.76 -0.75 17.89
N LYS A 321 11.09 -0.18 16.72
CA LYS A 321 11.48 1.23 16.63
C LYS A 321 10.31 2.15 16.97
N GLU A 322 9.12 1.86 16.44
CA GLU A 322 7.91 2.60 16.78
C GLU A 322 7.55 2.45 18.26
N ARG A 323 7.72 1.24 18.83
CA ARG A 323 7.56 1.01 20.27
C ARG A 323 8.50 1.88 21.09
N ASP A 324 9.79 1.91 20.71
CA ASP A 324 10.80 2.66 21.44
C ASP A 324 10.51 4.16 21.40
N ILE A 325 9.99 4.69 20.29
CA ILE A 325 9.49 6.07 20.19
C ILE A 325 8.36 6.30 21.21
N VAL A 326 7.32 5.47 21.17
CA VAL A 326 6.16 5.58 22.09
C VAL A 326 6.61 5.51 23.55
N TYR A 327 7.57 4.63 23.86
CA TYR A 327 8.11 4.47 25.21
C TYR A 327 8.91 5.68 25.69
N VAL A 328 9.73 6.26 24.81
CA VAL A 328 10.47 7.50 25.12
C VAL A 328 9.49 8.63 25.37
N ASP A 329 8.49 8.79 24.51
CA ASP A 329 7.46 9.81 24.63
C ASP A 329 6.65 9.65 25.93
N THR A 330 6.22 8.44 26.28
CA THR A 330 5.53 8.17 27.56
C THR A 330 6.43 8.43 28.77
N LYS A 331 7.75 8.20 28.69
CA LYS A 331 8.68 8.55 29.79
C LYS A 331 8.83 10.06 29.99
N ILE A 332 8.60 10.88 28.95
CA ILE A 332 8.74 12.34 29.04
C ILE A 332 7.63 12.95 29.89
N ASN A 333 6.38 12.50 29.76
CA ASN A 333 5.22 13.12 30.40
C ASN A 333 4.31 12.18 31.21
N GLY A 334 4.55 10.87 31.16
CA GLY A 334 3.76 9.87 31.89
C GLY A 334 2.34 9.66 31.37
N LYS A 335 1.97 10.26 30.22
CA LYS A 335 0.61 10.17 29.70
C LYS A 335 0.32 8.80 29.04
N PRO A 336 -0.92 8.29 29.18
CA PRO A 336 -1.39 7.17 28.36
C PRO A 336 -1.43 7.52 26.87
N SER A 337 -1.50 6.51 26.02
CA SER A 337 -1.39 6.67 24.56
C SER A 337 -2.73 6.42 23.85
N ILE A 338 -3.07 7.27 22.88
CA ILE A 338 -4.12 7.06 21.87
C ILE A 338 -3.47 6.62 20.56
N ILE A 339 -4.05 5.63 19.89
CA ILE A 339 -3.78 5.35 18.47
C ILE A 339 -4.96 5.79 17.60
N ILE A 340 -4.66 6.57 16.58
CA ILE A 340 -5.61 6.94 15.51
C ILE A 340 -5.37 6.00 14.34
N ILE A 341 -6.41 5.29 13.91
CA ILE A 341 -6.42 4.55 12.65
C ILE A 341 -6.89 5.49 11.54
N GLY A 342 -5.93 5.98 10.77
CA GLY A 342 -6.13 6.97 9.71
C GLY A 342 -6.56 6.37 8.37
N THR A 343 -6.87 7.27 7.43
CA THR A 343 -7.28 6.98 6.06
C THR A 343 -6.25 7.50 5.05
N SER A 344 -6.62 7.48 3.77
CA SER A 344 -5.89 8.16 2.70
C SER A 344 -6.39 9.58 2.42
N TYR A 345 -7.42 10.05 3.11
CA TYR A 345 -8.09 11.31 2.82
C TYR A 345 -7.40 12.49 3.51
N ASP A 346 -7.44 13.65 2.87
CA ASP A 346 -6.92 14.90 3.44
C ASP A 346 -7.73 15.37 4.66
N SER A 347 -8.98 14.90 4.80
CA SER A 347 -9.84 15.20 5.96
C SER A 347 -9.26 14.69 7.28
N ASP A 348 -8.34 13.72 7.25
CA ASP A 348 -7.58 13.28 8.42
C ASP A 348 -6.83 14.44 9.10
N LEU A 349 -6.37 15.44 8.33
CA LEU A 349 -5.62 16.58 8.87
C LEU A 349 -6.46 17.43 9.81
N GLU A 350 -7.68 17.79 9.42
CA GLU A 350 -8.59 18.54 10.30
C GLU A 350 -9.05 17.68 11.49
N ARG A 351 -9.32 16.40 11.24
CA ARG A 351 -9.75 15.46 12.29
C ARG A 351 -8.66 15.27 13.34
N ILE A 352 -7.38 15.17 12.97
CA ILE A 352 -6.31 15.01 13.96
C ILE A 352 -6.09 16.28 14.78
N VAL A 353 -6.25 17.47 14.19
CA VAL A 353 -6.17 18.74 14.94
C VAL A 353 -7.31 18.81 15.96
N TYR A 354 -8.52 18.39 15.59
CA TYR A 354 -9.65 18.28 16.52
C TYR A 354 -9.39 17.25 17.64
N ILE A 355 -8.85 16.07 17.33
CA ILE A 355 -8.50 15.09 18.35
C ILE A 355 -7.39 15.61 19.27
N ALA A 356 -6.41 16.35 18.74
CA ALA A 356 -5.37 16.99 19.54
C ALA A 356 -5.95 18.07 20.46
N SER A 357 -6.86 18.92 19.97
CA SER A 357 -7.48 19.97 20.80
C SER A 357 -8.29 19.42 21.96
N LYS A 358 -8.85 18.22 21.81
CA LYS A 358 -9.66 17.56 22.84
C LYS A 358 -8.85 16.69 23.81
N TYR A 359 -7.81 15.99 23.33
CA TYR A 359 -7.18 14.92 24.11
C TYR A 359 -5.68 15.10 24.39
N ALA A 360 -4.99 16.07 23.79
CA ALA A 360 -3.52 16.19 23.93
C ALA A 360 -3.06 16.53 25.36
N ASP A 361 -3.94 17.08 26.19
CA ASP A 361 -3.66 17.33 27.62
C ASP A 361 -3.62 16.04 28.44
N GLU A 362 -4.41 15.04 28.06
CA GLU A 362 -4.54 13.78 28.80
C GLU A 362 -3.75 12.62 28.19
N TYR A 363 -3.53 12.64 26.88
CA TYR A 363 -2.95 11.52 26.13
C TYR A 363 -1.80 11.95 25.22
N ASN A 364 -0.87 11.01 24.98
CA ASN A 364 0.03 11.05 23.83
C ASN A 364 -0.73 10.48 22.62
N ILE A 365 -0.73 11.18 21.50
CA ILE A 365 -1.55 10.85 20.32
C ILE A 365 -0.64 10.35 19.20
N TYR A 366 -0.90 9.14 18.74
CA TYR A 366 -0.16 8.52 17.65
C TYR A 366 -1.09 8.29 16.47
N TYR A 367 -0.65 8.67 15.28
CA TYR A 367 -1.40 8.50 14.05
C TYR A 367 -0.80 7.40 13.18
N LYS A 368 -1.61 6.40 12.81
CA LYS A 368 -1.24 5.37 11.84
C LYS A 368 -2.08 5.51 10.58
N GLY A 369 -1.51 6.18 9.58
CA GLY A 369 -2.15 6.42 8.28
C GLY A 369 -2.07 5.24 7.31
N HIS A 370 -2.73 5.41 6.16
CA HIS A 370 -2.73 4.44 5.07
C HIS A 370 -1.31 4.30 4.45
N PRO A 371 -0.79 3.08 4.21
CA PRO A 371 0.56 2.88 3.65
C PRO A 371 0.79 3.60 2.31
N GLY A 372 -0.23 3.71 1.46
CA GLY A 372 -0.12 4.46 0.20
C GLY A 372 -0.05 5.99 0.31
N HIS A 373 -0.25 6.60 1.49
CA HIS A 373 -0.50 8.04 1.63
C HIS A 373 0.28 8.66 2.80
N ASN A 374 1.57 8.97 2.57
CA ASN A 374 2.47 9.50 3.60
C ASN A 374 2.36 11.02 3.81
N TYR A 375 1.58 11.72 2.99
CA TYR A 375 1.38 13.15 3.10
C TYR A 375 0.86 13.55 4.49
N ASN A 376 -0.19 12.88 4.96
CA ASN A 376 -0.78 13.14 6.29
C ASN A 376 0.24 12.93 7.41
N ALA A 377 0.96 11.80 7.38
CA ALA A 377 2.00 11.50 8.37
C ALA A 377 3.12 12.56 8.39
N THR A 378 3.55 12.98 7.20
CA THR A 378 4.57 14.03 7.05
C THR A 378 4.07 15.37 7.61
N TRP A 379 2.84 15.75 7.27
CA TRP A 379 2.23 16.99 7.75
C TRP A 379 2.11 17.00 9.27
N ILE A 380 1.67 15.90 9.89
CA ILE A 380 1.55 15.77 11.34
C ILE A 380 2.91 15.96 12.00
N ASN A 381 3.94 15.28 11.52
CA ASN A 381 5.29 15.37 12.09
C ASN A 381 5.91 16.77 11.91
N GLN A 382 5.49 17.55 10.92
CA GLN A 382 5.94 18.93 10.71
C GLN A 382 5.16 19.97 11.53
N ASN A 383 3.87 19.74 11.78
CA ASN A 383 2.97 20.78 12.30
C ASN A 383 2.51 20.53 13.74
N LEU A 384 2.42 19.27 14.17
CA LEU A 384 1.84 18.86 15.46
C LEU A 384 2.83 18.17 16.41
N SER A 385 4.03 17.85 15.94
CA SER A 385 5.02 17.12 16.74
C SER A 385 5.54 17.93 17.94
N PRO A 386 6.17 17.27 18.94
CA PRO A 386 6.84 17.96 20.04
C PRO A 386 7.88 18.99 19.62
N GLU A 387 8.42 18.88 18.40
CA GLU A 387 9.35 19.83 17.82
C GLU A 387 8.66 21.13 17.33
N SER A 388 7.34 21.11 17.21
CA SER A 388 6.49 22.18 16.66
C SER A 388 5.75 22.99 17.73
N ILE A 389 6.25 23.02 18.97
CA ILE A 389 5.66 23.80 20.07
C ILE A 389 5.48 25.27 19.66
N GLY A 390 4.28 25.80 19.91
CA GLY A 390 3.88 27.15 19.53
C GLY A 390 3.24 27.27 18.14
N ASN A 391 3.27 26.21 17.32
CA ASN A 391 2.49 26.19 16.09
C ASN A 391 1.00 26.28 16.40
N SER A 392 0.29 27.07 15.60
CA SER A 392 -1.13 27.37 15.72
C SER A 392 -1.83 26.89 14.46
N LEU A 393 -2.86 26.05 14.63
CA LEU A 393 -3.57 25.38 13.55
C LEU A 393 -5.06 25.64 13.69
N ASP A 394 -5.64 26.28 12.68
CA ASP A 394 -7.08 26.49 12.60
C ASP A 394 -7.76 25.23 12.06
N PHE A 395 -8.89 24.87 12.64
CA PHE A 395 -9.72 23.76 12.19
C PHE A 395 -11.21 24.09 12.39
N VAL A 396 -12.09 23.34 11.73
CA VAL A 396 -13.54 23.43 11.97
C VAL A 396 -13.91 22.32 12.95
N ASN A 397 -14.40 22.68 14.12
CA ASN A 397 -14.88 21.69 15.08
C ASN A 397 -16.06 20.93 14.47
N PRO A 398 -15.97 19.59 14.33
CA PRO A 398 -16.99 18.82 13.65
C PRO A 398 -18.35 18.84 14.38
N ILE A 399 -18.36 19.01 15.70
CA ILE A 399 -19.57 19.01 16.55
C ILE A 399 -20.26 20.38 16.53
N THR A 400 -19.49 21.46 16.74
CA THR A 400 -20.08 22.81 16.85
C THR A 400 -20.17 23.53 15.50
N ASN A 401 -19.43 23.04 14.50
CA ASN A 401 -19.21 23.70 13.21
C ASN A 401 -18.55 25.09 13.33
N GLU A 402 -17.95 25.40 14.48
CA GLU A 402 -17.22 26.65 14.70
C GLU A 402 -15.75 26.51 14.30
N LYS A 403 -15.15 27.64 13.89
CA LYS A 403 -13.72 27.68 13.65
C LYS A 403 -13.00 27.85 14.97
N GLU A 404 -12.12 26.90 15.26
CA GLU A 404 -11.31 26.88 16.47
C GLU A 404 -9.83 26.82 16.09
N THR A 405 -8.98 27.14 17.05
CA THR A 405 -7.53 27.14 16.88
C THR A 405 -6.90 26.25 17.95
N TYR A 406 -6.12 25.27 17.51
CA TYR A 406 -5.29 24.47 18.39
C TYR A 406 -3.86 25.00 18.37
N VAL A 407 -3.25 25.13 19.55
CA VAL A 407 -1.84 25.52 19.69
C VAL A 407 -1.07 24.38 20.32
N VAL A 408 0.00 23.92 19.67
CA VAL A 408 0.86 22.85 20.18
C VAL A 408 1.57 23.34 21.44
N GLN A 409 1.29 22.73 22.59
CA GLN A 409 1.88 23.12 23.86
C GLN A 409 3.04 22.21 24.27
N LYS A 410 3.88 22.71 25.18
CA LYS A 410 4.92 21.89 25.79
C LYS A 410 4.29 20.68 26.50
N GLY A 411 4.74 19.48 26.15
CA GLY A 411 4.21 18.24 26.73
C GLY A 411 3.00 17.65 26.00
N HIS A 412 2.52 18.30 24.94
CA HIS A 412 1.69 17.67 23.92
C HIS A 412 2.58 16.83 23.01
N ILE A 413 2.27 15.54 22.90
CA ILE A 413 2.97 14.63 22.00
C ILE A 413 1.96 14.13 20.98
N ILE A 414 2.05 14.63 19.76
CA ILE A 414 1.28 14.15 18.60
C ILE A 414 2.26 13.75 17.51
N ARG A 415 2.32 12.46 17.14
CA ARG A 415 3.25 11.97 16.12
C ARG A 415 2.54 11.03 15.15
N ALA A 416 3.03 10.97 13.92
CA ALA A 416 2.67 9.89 13.01
C ALA A 416 3.67 8.75 13.14
N LEU A 417 3.15 7.52 13.30
CA LEU A 417 3.93 6.28 13.24
C LEU A 417 4.18 5.88 11.80
N GLU A 418 5.21 5.07 11.57
CA GLU A 418 5.58 4.60 10.23
C GLU A 418 4.41 3.92 9.51
N THR A 419 3.96 4.53 8.42
CA THR A 419 2.75 4.12 7.70
C THR A 419 2.93 2.81 6.93
N GLN A 420 4.17 2.46 6.55
CA GLN A 420 4.46 1.23 5.80
C GLN A 420 4.44 -0.03 6.67
N ILE A 421 4.53 0.11 7.99
CA ILE A 421 4.34 -1.02 8.90
C ILE A 421 2.85 -1.40 8.87
N ALA A 422 2.55 -2.70 8.78
CA ALA A 422 1.17 -3.15 8.87
C ALA A 422 0.58 -2.74 10.23
N SER A 423 -0.65 -2.23 10.25
CA SER A 423 -1.23 -1.67 11.48
C SER A 423 -1.31 -2.71 12.60
N GLU A 424 -1.51 -3.98 12.25
CA GLU A 424 -1.59 -5.12 13.18
C GLU A 424 -0.26 -5.41 13.89
N GLU A 425 0.88 -5.13 13.25
CA GLU A 425 2.20 -5.20 13.91
C GLU A 425 2.26 -4.19 15.07
N LEU A 426 1.70 -2.99 14.89
CA LEU A 426 1.72 -1.96 15.92
C LEU A 426 0.65 -2.15 16.99
N THR A 427 -0.50 -2.73 16.63
CA THR A 427 -1.69 -2.71 17.48
C THR A 427 -2.14 -4.07 18.01
N THR A 428 -1.64 -5.19 17.47
CA THR A 428 -2.23 -6.51 17.72
C THR A 428 -1.21 -7.59 18.05
N TYR A 429 -0.18 -7.75 17.21
CA TYR A 429 0.68 -8.94 17.27
C TYR A 429 1.58 -8.95 18.49
N HIS A 430 2.07 -7.78 18.90
CA HIS A 430 3.08 -7.62 19.95
C HIS A 430 2.55 -7.07 21.28
N VAL A 431 1.23 -6.97 21.44
CA VAL A 431 0.59 -6.37 22.62
C VAL A 431 0.81 -7.19 23.91
N LEU A 432 0.94 -8.51 23.76
CA LEU A 432 1.13 -9.45 24.86
C LEU A 432 2.57 -9.95 25.00
N ASP A 433 3.51 -9.42 24.22
CA ASP A 433 4.92 -9.75 24.32
C ASP A 433 5.53 -9.21 25.62
N GLU A 434 6.71 -9.70 26.01
CA GLU A 434 7.43 -9.25 27.21
C GLU A 434 7.80 -7.75 27.15
N ASN A 435 8.08 -7.24 25.94
CA ASN A 435 8.37 -5.83 25.69
C ASN A 435 7.41 -5.24 24.64
N PRO A 436 6.14 -4.97 25.02
CA PRO A 436 5.03 -4.80 24.10
C PRO A 436 4.82 -3.36 23.63
N LEU A 437 4.30 -3.16 22.42
CA LEU A 437 3.69 -1.87 22.06
C LEU A 437 2.22 -1.86 22.44
N ARG A 438 1.77 -0.86 23.21
CA ARG A 438 0.39 -0.76 23.71
C ARG A 438 -0.15 0.65 23.56
N PHE A 439 -1.42 0.73 23.20
CA PHE A 439 -2.20 1.96 23.16
C PHE A 439 -3.41 1.80 24.08
N ASN A 440 -3.65 2.77 24.95
CA ASN A 440 -4.71 2.72 25.95
C ASN A 440 -6.09 2.96 25.33
N LYS A 441 -6.13 3.81 24.29
CA LYS A 441 -7.36 4.27 23.66
C LYS A 441 -7.20 4.33 22.15
N TRP A 442 -8.31 4.28 21.45
CA TRP A 442 -8.37 4.24 20.01
C TRP A 442 -9.27 5.36 19.48
N VAL A 443 -8.94 5.87 18.30
CA VAL A 443 -9.82 6.72 17.50
C VAL A 443 -9.82 6.18 16.08
N LEU A 444 -10.99 6.08 15.47
CA LEU A 444 -11.17 5.50 14.14
C LEU A 444 -11.61 6.60 13.17
N PHE A 445 -10.80 6.92 12.16
CA PHE A 445 -11.17 7.89 11.13
C PHE A 445 -11.97 7.29 9.97
N THR A 446 -12.10 5.98 9.96
CA THR A 446 -12.99 5.23 9.08
C THR A 446 -13.46 3.99 9.83
N PHE A 447 -14.62 3.49 9.44
CA PHE A 447 -15.15 2.21 9.89
C PHE A 447 -14.79 1.05 8.95
N LEU A 448 -14.08 1.30 7.84
CA LEU A 448 -13.84 0.33 6.77
C LEU A 448 -12.47 -0.34 6.82
N SER A 449 -11.62 0.00 7.80
CA SER A 449 -10.24 -0.48 7.84
C SER A 449 -10.12 -1.87 8.47
N GLY A 450 -9.39 -2.78 7.81
CA GLY A 450 -9.01 -4.07 8.39
C GLY A 450 -8.22 -3.95 9.70
N ALA A 451 -7.56 -2.81 9.95
CA ALA A 451 -6.82 -2.55 11.17
C ALA A 451 -7.71 -2.48 12.43
N ILE A 452 -9.02 -2.22 12.27
CA ILE A 452 -10.01 -2.17 13.37
C ILE A 452 -10.11 -3.53 14.07
N ASN A 453 -9.85 -4.62 13.36
CA ASN A 453 -9.81 -5.97 13.94
C ASN A 453 -8.81 -6.07 15.12
N GLY A 454 -7.79 -5.19 15.13
CA GLY A 454 -6.77 -5.15 16.16
C GLY A 454 -7.22 -4.61 17.51
N ILE A 455 -8.45 -4.10 17.65
CA ILE A 455 -8.96 -3.61 18.94
C ILE A 455 -9.09 -4.76 19.94
N ASN A 456 -9.46 -5.97 19.51
CA ASN A 456 -9.53 -7.13 20.39
C ASN A 456 -8.18 -7.86 20.50
N ASN A 457 -7.17 -7.16 21.01
CA ASN A 457 -5.78 -7.64 21.08
C ASN A 457 -5.38 -8.28 22.42
N GLY A 458 -6.28 -8.33 23.40
CA GLY A 458 -6.03 -8.88 24.74
C GLY A 458 -5.55 -7.85 25.75
N TYR A 459 -5.48 -6.58 25.33
CA TYR A 459 -5.25 -5.41 26.17
C TYR A 459 -6.42 -4.43 26.10
N ASN A 460 -7.00 -4.24 24.92
CA ASN A 460 -8.11 -3.32 24.68
C ASN A 460 -9.47 -4.03 24.57
N LEU A 461 -10.53 -3.26 24.83
CA LEU A 461 -11.92 -3.60 24.55
C LEU A 461 -12.50 -2.66 23.47
N PRO A 462 -13.60 -3.04 22.80
CA PRO A 462 -14.33 -2.14 21.91
C PRO A 462 -14.65 -0.76 22.54
N ASP A 463 -14.91 -0.71 23.85
CA ASP A 463 -15.21 0.54 24.57
C ASP A 463 -13.99 1.45 24.81
N ASP A 464 -12.79 1.01 24.44
CA ASP A 464 -11.58 1.84 24.44
C ASP A 464 -11.50 2.74 23.20
N VAL A 465 -12.40 2.56 22.24
CA VAL A 465 -12.62 3.52 21.16
C VAL A 465 -13.27 4.78 21.74
N LEU A 466 -12.58 5.91 21.62
CA LEU A 466 -13.10 7.21 22.08
C LEU A 466 -14.06 7.80 21.06
N GLU A 467 -13.67 7.78 19.79
CA GLU A 467 -14.40 8.41 18.69
C GLU A 467 -14.30 7.63 17.38
N ILE A 468 -15.39 7.64 16.62
CA ILE A 468 -15.53 6.99 15.32
C ILE A 468 -16.05 8.02 14.32
N PHE A 469 -15.28 8.29 13.28
CA PHE A 469 -15.71 9.09 12.14
C PHE A 469 -16.21 8.16 11.04
N ILE A 470 -17.47 8.32 10.66
CA ILE A 470 -18.07 7.59 9.55
C ILE A 470 -17.79 8.38 8.25
N ASP A 471 -17.50 7.65 7.17
CA ASP A 471 -17.23 8.28 5.87
C ASP A 471 -18.50 8.99 5.35
N GLY A 472 -18.33 10.25 4.95
CA GLY A 472 -19.45 11.12 4.54
C GLY A 472 -20.15 11.86 5.69
N GLU A 473 -19.94 11.44 6.93
CA GLU A 473 -20.46 12.13 8.10
C GLU A 473 -19.46 13.15 8.64
N LYS A 474 -20.00 14.27 9.14
CA LYS A 474 -19.18 15.35 9.69
C LYS A 474 -18.87 15.13 11.17
N GLU A 475 -19.89 14.79 11.95
CA GLU A 475 -19.77 14.63 13.40
C GLU A 475 -19.23 13.23 13.76
N PRO A 476 -18.24 13.13 14.66
CA PRO A 476 -17.82 11.84 15.19
C PRO A 476 -18.86 11.25 16.15
N ILE A 477 -18.97 9.93 16.15
CA ILE A 477 -19.72 9.17 17.15
C ILE A 477 -18.81 8.91 18.35
N ASN A 478 -19.23 9.33 19.53
CA ASN A 478 -18.53 9.17 20.80
C ASN A 478 -19.51 8.76 21.91
N LYS A 479 -19.04 8.50 23.14
CA LYS A 479 -19.88 7.98 24.23
C LYS A 479 -21.10 8.83 24.62
N ASP A 480 -21.08 10.12 24.30
CA ASP A 480 -22.20 11.02 24.57
C ASP A 480 -23.26 11.00 23.44
N ASN A 481 -22.92 10.41 22.29
CA ASN A 481 -23.82 10.25 21.15
C ASN A 481 -24.72 9.01 21.35
N SER A 482 -26.03 9.16 21.09
CA SER A 482 -27.01 8.08 21.23
C SER A 482 -26.73 6.85 20.35
N LEU A 483 -26.01 7.03 19.23
CA LEU A 483 -25.66 5.95 18.30
C LEU A 483 -24.46 5.12 18.75
N TYR A 484 -23.68 5.59 19.75
CA TYR A 484 -22.40 4.96 20.09
C TYR A 484 -22.53 3.48 20.47
N SER A 485 -23.53 3.12 21.28
CA SER A 485 -23.73 1.73 21.69
C SER A 485 -24.07 0.83 20.50
N GLU A 486 -24.83 1.34 19.53
CA GLU A 486 -25.15 0.64 18.28
C GLU A 486 -23.91 0.49 17.40
N THR A 487 -23.12 1.56 17.24
CA THR A 487 -21.87 1.53 16.46
C THR A 487 -20.84 0.56 17.07
N ILE A 488 -20.71 0.49 18.40
CA ILE A 488 -19.85 -0.50 19.05
C ILE A 488 -20.37 -1.93 18.81
N LYS A 489 -21.68 -2.16 18.88
CA LYS A 489 -22.28 -3.46 18.53
C LYS A 489 -21.99 -3.85 17.08
N GLU A 490 -22.08 -2.90 16.17
CA GLU A 490 -21.74 -3.10 14.76
C GLU A 490 -20.25 -3.44 14.57
N LEU A 491 -19.37 -2.74 15.29
CA LEU A 491 -17.92 -2.99 15.25
C LEU A 491 -17.62 -4.42 15.68
N ILE A 492 -18.23 -4.87 16.77
CA ILE A 492 -18.06 -6.23 17.26
C ILE A 492 -18.61 -7.23 16.25
N THR A 493 -19.82 -7.01 15.74
CA THR A 493 -20.49 -7.89 14.77
C THR A 493 -19.65 -8.07 13.51
N ASN A 494 -19.24 -6.97 12.87
CA ASN A 494 -18.64 -6.99 11.54
C ASN A 494 -17.15 -7.35 11.57
N TYR A 495 -16.41 -6.91 12.59
CA TYR A 495 -14.94 -6.99 12.58
C TYR A 495 -14.40 -8.00 13.59
N VAL A 496 -14.97 -8.06 14.78
CA VAL A 496 -14.46 -8.94 15.83
C VAL A 496 -15.07 -10.34 15.69
N ALA A 497 -16.37 -10.47 15.88
CA ALA A 497 -17.09 -11.74 15.97
C ALA A 497 -17.13 -12.50 14.63
N ASN A 498 -17.20 -11.79 13.51
CA ASN A 498 -17.28 -12.43 12.20
C ASN A 498 -16.09 -13.37 11.93
N LYS A 499 -14.88 -12.97 12.33
CA LYS A 499 -13.64 -13.74 12.11
C LYS A 499 -13.31 -14.76 13.19
N THR A 500 -13.92 -14.63 14.36
CA THR A 500 -13.44 -15.28 15.59
C THR A 500 -14.44 -16.24 16.22
N VAL A 501 -15.72 -16.08 15.92
CA VAL A 501 -16.79 -16.97 16.36
C VAL A 501 -17.22 -17.80 15.15
N SER A 502 -17.49 -19.08 15.34
CA SER A 502 -18.20 -19.95 14.42
C SER A 502 -19.61 -20.14 14.93
N LEU A 503 -20.56 -20.20 14.00
CA LEU A 503 -21.95 -20.51 14.29
C LEU A 503 -22.32 -21.74 13.46
N GLU A 504 -22.78 -22.78 14.12
CA GLU A 504 -23.06 -24.08 13.51
C GLU A 504 -24.45 -24.55 13.91
N LEU A 505 -25.14 -25.21 12.98
CA LEU A 505 -26.39 -25.92 13.26
C LEU A 505 -26.06 -27.27 13.88
N LYS A 506 -26.73 -27.63 14.98
CA LYS A 506 -26.56 -28.93 15.64
C LYS A 506 -26.98 -30.08 14.73
N GLU A 507 -26.31 -31.23 14.87
CA GLU A 507 -26.62 -32.43 14.08
C GLU A 507 -28.07 -32.87 14.23
N GLU A 508 -28.60 -32.86 15.45
CA GLU A 508 -30.00 -33.21 15.74
C GLU A 508 -31.03 -32.23 15.14
N SER A 509 -30.58 -31.07 14.66
CA SER A 509 -31.44 -30.01 14.12
C SER A 509 -31.34 -29.86 12.61
N LYS A 510 -30.45 -30.61 11.93
CA LYS A 510 -30.27 -30.55 10.47
C LYS A 510 -31.53 -30.87 9.66
N ASN A 511 -32.36 -31.77 10.18
CA ASN A 511 -33.59 -32.20 9.51
C ASN A 511 -34.84 -31.40 9.92
N LYS A 512 -34.70 -30.36 10.76
CA LYS A 512 -35.83 -29.53 11.16
C LYS A 512 -36.20 -28.56 10.05
N ASP A 513 -37.49 -28.24 9.95
CA ASP A 513 -37.92 -27.15 9.09
C ASP A 513 -37.24 -25.85 9.54
N VAL A 514 -36.73 -25.08 8.57
CA VAL A 514 -36.01 -23.82 8.85
C VAL A 514 -36.85 -22.86 9.69
N ASN A 515 -38.18 -22.86 9.51
CA ASN A 515 -39.10 -22.03 10.28
C ASN A 515 -39.22 -22.46 11.74
N GLU A 516 -38.92 -23.73 12.07
CA GLU A 516 -38.96 -24.28 13.43
C GLU A 516 -37.64 -24.09 14.21
N LEU A 517 -36.55 -23.75 13.53
CA LEU A 517 -35.25 -23.52 14.16
C LEU A 517 -35.29 -22.39 15.21
N ASN A 518 -34.75 -22.62 16.40
CA ASN A 518 -34.67 -21.66 17.49
C ASN A 518 -33.25 -21.65 18.10
N SER A 519 -33.01 -20.85 19.14
CA SER A 519 -31.67 -20.68 19.74
C SER A 519 -31.03 -22.00 20.20
N ASN A 520 -31.82 -22.99 20.63
CA ASN A 520 -31.28 -24.27 21.11
C ASN A 520 -30.76 -25.16 19.99
N ASP A 521 -31.06 -24.84 18.73
CA ASP A 521 -30.65 -25.61 17.55
C ASP A 521 -29.25 -25.25 17.05
N PHE A 522 -28.64 -24.21 17.62
CA PHE A 522 -27.34 -23.72 17.18
C PHE A 522 -26.29 -23.88 18.28
N ILE A 523 -25.04 -23.92 17.86
CA ILE A 523 -23.86 -23.85 18.73
C ILE A 523 -22.99 -22.70 18.23
N ALA A 524 -22.55 -21.86 19.16
CA ALA A 524 -21.55 -20.85 18.89
C ALA A 524 -20.24 -21.26 19.57
N THR A 525 -19.16 -21.34 18.78
CA THR A 525 -17.83 -21.72 19.27
C THR A 525 -16.82 -20.67 18.88
N LYS A 526 -15.73 -20.58 19.65
CA LYS A 526 -14.58 -19.78 19.27
C LYS A 526 -13.76 -20.54 18.22
N ASN A 527 -13.36 -19.86 17.15
CA ASN A 527 -12.51 -20.42 16.10
C ASN A 527 -11.15 -20.83 16.69
N GLN A 528 -10.68 -22.03 16.34
CA GLN A 528 -9.35 -22.48 16.78
C GLN A 528 -8.27 -21.54 16.25
N GLY A 529 -7.36 -21.12 17.14
CA GLY A 529 -6.26 -20.20 16.82
C GLY A 529 -6.66 -18.73 16.72
N ALA A 530 -7.94 -18.38 16.83
CA ALA A 530 -8.37 -16.99 16.83
C ALA A 530 -8.00 -16.28 18.15
N LYS A 531 -7.32 -15.14 18.04
CA LYS A 531 -7.12 -14.20 19.16
C LYS A 531 -8.44 -13.47 19.43
N PHE A 532 -9.32 -14.13 20.18
CA PHE A 532 -10.62 -13.60 20.60
C PHE A 532 -10.69 -13.59 22.12
N TYR A 533 -10.71 -12.41 22.72
CA TYR A 533 -10.68 -12.23 24.16
C TYR A 533 -12.08 -12.01 24.73
N PHE A 534 -13.07 -12.73 24.20
CA PHE A 534 -14.36 -12.92 24.85
C PHE A 534 -14.55 -14.40 25.16
N ASP A 535 -15.11 -14.66 26.32
CA ASP A 535 -15.51 -15.96 26.83
C ASP A 535 -17.04 -16.01 27.02
N ASN A 536 -17.54 -17.19 27.39
CA ASN A 536 -18.95 -17.44 27.68
C ASN A 536 -19.85 -16.95 26.53
N ILE A 537 -19.58 -17.44 25.32
CA ILE A 537 -20.39 -17.12 24.15
C ILE A 537 -21.73 -17.85 24.30
N GLU A 538 -22.78 -17.08 24.53
CA GLU A 538 -24.14 -17.57 24.73
C GLU A 538 -25.04 -17.15 23.56
N ILE A 539 -25.88 -18.07 23.10
CA ILE A 539 -26.90 -17.77 22.09
C ILE A 539 -28.15 -17.30 22.82
N LEU A 540 -28.55 -16.04 22.59
CA LEU A 540 -29.74 -15.48 23.23
C LEU A 540 -31.02 -15.84 22.48
N LYS A 541 -31.06 -15.51 21.18
CA LYS A 541 -32.25 -15.73 20.34
C LYS A 541 -31.95 -15.68 18.85
N VAL A 542 -32.82 -16.29 18.05
CA VAL A 542 -32.92 -16.01 16.62
C VAL A 542 -33.59 -14.65 16.43
N VAL A 543 -32.97 -13.77 15.65
CA VAL A 543 -33.44 -12.41 15.36
C VAL A 543 -34.27 -12.39 14.09
N SER A 544 -33.77 -12.99 13.02
CA SER A 544 -34.47 -13.07 11.74
C SER A 544 -34.13 -14.34 10.96
N LYS A 545 -35.02 -14.68 10.02
CA LYS A 545 -34.90 -15.77 9.05
C LYS A 545 -35.36 -15.20 7.72
N GLU A 546 -34.43 -15.01 6.80
CA GLU A 546 -34.67 -14.34 5.53
C GLU A 546 -34.01 -15.13 4.41
N LEU A 547 -34.59 -15.16 3.21
CA LEU A 547 -33.89 -15.70 2.05
C LEU A 547 -32.65 -14.85 1.77
N ASN A 548 -31.54 -15.51 1.44
CA ASN A 548 -30.34 -14.80 0.99
C ASN A 548 -30.59 -14.14 -0.38
N GLN A 549 -29.65 -13.31 -0.84
CA GLN A 549 -29.82 -12.56 -2.09
C GLN A 549 -29.97 -13.44 -3.34
N SER A 550 -29.46 -14.67 -3.27
CA SER A 550 -29.53 -15.65 -4.35
C SER A 550 -30.77 -16.54 -4.28
N GLU A 551 -31.60 -16.38 -3.24
CA GLU A 551 -32.80 -17.17 -2.95
C GLU A 551 -32.55 -18.69 -2.87
N ASP A 552 -31.31 -19.13 -2.63
CA ASP A 552 -30.91 -20.54 -2.59
C ASP A 552 -30.62 -21.04 -1.16
N ALA A 553 -30.55 -20.13 -0.19
CA ALA A 553 -30.42 -20.44 1.23
C ALA A 553 -31.26 -19.50 2.09
N THR A 554 -31.64 -19.96 3.28
CA THR A 554 -32.16 -19.08 4.33
C THR A 554 -31.01 -18.58 5.19
N LYS A 555 -30.82 -17.27 5.22
CA LYS A 555 -29.94 -16.58 6.16
C LYS A 555 -30.66 -16.44 7.50
N ILE A 556 -30.11 -17.07 8.53
CA ILE A 556 -30.61 -17.00 9.90
C ILE A 556 -29.67 -16.10 10.68
N THR A 557 -30.20 -15.00 11.22
CA THR A 557 -29.44 -14.07 12.06
C THR A 557 -29.73 -14.35 13.53
N ILE A 558 -28.67 -14.51 14.32
CA ILE A 558 -28.73 -14.89 15.73
C ILE A 558 -28.08 -13.81 16.57
N LEU A 559 -28.74 -13.43 17.67
CA LEU A 559 -28.19 -12.55 18.69
C LEU A 559 -27.40 -13.39 19.69
N LEU A 560 -26.12 -13.07 19.81
CA LEU A 560 -25.21 -13.68 20.77
C LEU A 560 -24.86 -12.69 21.87
N GLN A 561 -24.41 -13.25 22.98
CA GLN A 561 -23.80 -12.54 24.09
C GLN A 561 -22.43 -13.13 24.35
N ALA A 562 -21.43 -12.31 24.62
CA ALA A 562 -20.15 -12.78 25.12
C ALA A 562 -19.61 -11.82 26.17
N THR A 563 -18.81 -12.35 27.09
CA THR A 563 -18.20 -11.57 28.16
C THR A 563 -16.72 -11.40 27.87
N SER A 564 -16.19 -10.18 27.91
CA SER A 564 -14.76 -9.96 27.72
C SER A 564 -13.96 -10.71 28.77
N ASN A 565 -12.84 -11.30 28.37
CA ASN A 565 -11.86 -11.89 29.26
C ASN A 565 -10.48 -11.29 28.93
N LEU A 566 -10.14 -10.22 29.63
CA LEU A 566 -8.82 -9.61 29.54
C LEU A 566 -7.97 -10.04 30.73
N PRO A 567 -6.74 -10.57 30.52
CA PRO A 567 -5.89 -11.06 31.60
C PRO A 567 -5.60 -10.05 32.73
N ASN A 568 -5.71 -8.75 32.43
CA ASN A 568 -5.33 -7.66 33.33
C ASN A 568 -6.44 -6.62 33.55
N ASN A 569 -7.69 -6.90 33.17
CA ASN A 569 -8.81 -5.99 33.44
C ASN A 569 -9.79 -6.67 34.42
N PRO A 570 -10.02 -6.11 35.62
CA PRO A 570 -10.95 -6.70 36.59
C PRO A 570 -12.43 -6.54 36.20
N GLU A 571 -12.75 -5.64 35.27
CA GLU A 571 -14.13 -5.40 34.84
C GLU A 571 -14.46 -6.16 33.56
N ASN A 572 -14.91 -7.39 33.73
CA ASN A 572 -15.52 -8.15 32.65
C ASN A 572 -16.78 -7.42 32.16
N LYS A 573 -16.81 -7.08 30.87
CA LYS A 573 -17.95 -6.46 30.22
C LYS A 573 -18.66 -7.42 29.32
N THR A 574 -19.98 -7.33 29.31
CA THR A 574 -20.81 -8.17 28.47
C THR A 574 -21.26 -7.40 27.24
N TYR A 575 -21.06 -8.00 26.09
CA TYR A 575 -21.43 -7.44 24.80
C TYR A 575 -22.45 -8.33 24.13
N THR A 576 -23.37 -7.71 23.40
CA THR A 576 -24.28 -8.42 22.50
C THR A 576 -23.92 -8.06 21.08
N PHE A 577 -24.01 -9.03 20.17
CA PHE A 577 -23.68 -8.86 18.76
C PHE A 577 -24.45 -9.89 17.93
N GLU A 578 -24.54 -9.65 16.64
CA GLU A 578 -25.26 -10.53 15.73
C GLU A 578 -24.29 -11.39 14.92
N LYS A 579 -24.73 -12.58 14.55
CA LYS A 579 -24.02 -13.42 13.59
C LYS A 579 -25.03 -14.17 12.75
N SER A 580 -24.74 -14.30 11.47
CA SER A 580 -25.60 -15.03 10.54
C SER A 580 -24.97 -16.35 10.12
N ILE A 581 -25.82 -17.33 9.86
CA ILE A 581 -25.49 -18.59 9.19
C ILE A 581 -26.46 -18.79 8.02
N GLU A 582 -25.97 -19.32 6.91
CA GLU A 582 -26.82 -19.66 5.76
C GLU A 582 -27.11 -21.16 5.75
N ILE A 583 -28.40 -21.51 5.73
CA ILE A 583 -28.88 -22.89 5.62
C ILE A 583 -29.44 -23.08 4.20
N PRO A 584 -28.83 -23.95 3.38
CA PRO A 584 -29.33 -24.23 2.02
C PRO A 584 -30.77 -24.73 2.04
N LEU A 585 -31.56 -24.32 1.04
CA LEU A 585 -32.96 -24.80 0.90
C LEU A 585 -33.04 -26.27 0.46
N ASN A 586 -31.95 -26.83 -0.07
CA ASN A 586 -31.84 -28.21 -0.51
C ASN A 586 -30.97 -29.02 0.47
N GLN A 587 -31.56 -29.52 1.56
CA GLN A 587 -31.01 -30.64 2.33
C GLN A 587 -31.95 -31.85 2.23
#